data_AF-A0A9E4G125-F1
#
_entry.id   AF-A0A9E4G125-F1
#
_cell.length_a   1.000
_cell.length_b   1.000
_cell.length_c   1.000
_cell.angle_alpha   90.00
_cell.angle_beta   90.00
_cell.angle_gamma   90.00
#
_symmetry.space_group_name_H-M   'P 1'
#
loop_
_entity.id
_entity.type
_entity.pdbx_description
1 polymer ?
#
loop_
_entity_poly.entity_id
_entity_poly.type
_entity_poly.pdbx_seq_one_letter_code
_entity_poly.pdbx_strand_id
1 'polypeptide(L)'
;MSQDELIKIEEETAQNDGRPQVSQAPVDAEELVEGLLRWRDELTDMLEQLPTEAFERLILQLLAKDGVSDIDVGHANDTIEGTGVFGGGGFLSFRVSFRCIRGGKRISSAEVDDFRRGVMLGRADKGLLITTGKFTQEAVLKAASDRAPEIRLIDGEELVGKLKELQLGVRTEQVLVERVIIETAWFGEL
;
A
#
# COMPACT_ATOMS: atom_id res chain seq x y z
N MET A 1 -1.62 19.49 -41.18
CA MET A 1 -1.84 20.10 -39.86
C MET A 1 -1.86 21.60 -40.07
N SER A 2 -2.95 22.27 -39.70
CA SER A 2 -3.12 23.71 -39.95
C SER A 2 -2.33 24.55 -38.92
N GLN A 3 -2.03 25.81 -39.25
CA GLN A 3 -1.41 26.73 -38.28
C GLN A 3 -2.27 26.92 -37.01
N ASP A 4 -3.59 26.77 -37.12
CA ASP A 4 -4.51 26.81 -35.99
C ASP A 4 -4.42 25.58 -35.07
N GLU A 5 -3.99 24.42 -35.59
CA GLU A 5 -3.71 23.23 -34.78
C GLU A 5 -2.39 23.35 -34.01
N LEU A 6 -1.39 24.06 -34.56
CA LEU A 6 -0.12 24.31 -33.86
C LEU A 6 -0.29 25.28 -32.69
N ILE A 7 -1.08 26.34 -32.87
CA ILE A 7 -1.31 27.37 -31.83
C ILE A 7 -2.09 26.78 -30.64
N LYS A 8 -3.03 25.85 -30.88
CA LYS A 8 -3.76 25.14 -29.81
C LYS A 8 -2.86 24.24 -28.95
N ILE A 9 -1.86 23.60 -29.56
CA ILE A 9 -0.93 22.72 -28.84
C ILE A 9 0.07 23.55 -28.02
N GLU A 10 0.47 24.74 -28.49
CA GLU A 10 1.29 25.68 -27.73
C GLU A 10 0.53 26.33 -26.56
N GLU A 11 -0.77 26.63 -26.71
CA GLU A 11 -1.60 27.15 -25.62
C GLU A 11 -1.93 26.06 -24.56
N GLU A 12 -2.16 24.80 -24.95
CA GLU A 12 -2.37 23.69 -23.99
C GLU A 12 -1.10 23.32 -23.22
N THR A 13 0.08 23.56 -23.79
CA THR A 13 1.37 23.28 -23.12
C THR A 13 1.84 24.42 -22.20
N ALA A 14 1.33 25.65 -22.38
CA ALA A 14 1.67 26.81 -21.56
C ALA A 14 0.94 26.87 -20.20
N GLN A 15 -0.11 26.05 -19.99
CA GLN A 15 -0.92 26.09 -18.76
C GLN A 15 -0.44 25.12 -17.66
N ASN A 16 0.60 24.32 -17.88
CA ASN A 16 1.13 23.38 -16.89
C ASN A 16 2.44 23.89 -16.28
N ASP A 17 2.37 25.03 -15.59
CA ASP A 17 3.54 25.75 -15.05
C ASP A 17 4.14 25.09 -13.78
N GLY A 18 3.88 23.81 -13.51
CA GLY A 18 4.48 23.03 -12.42
C GLY A 18 4.26 23.56 -10.99
N ARG A 19 3.54 24.68 -10.84
CA ARG A 19 3.22 25.26 -9.54
C ARG A 19 2.09 24.44 -8.91
N PRO A 20 2.19 24.06 -7.63
CA PRO A 20 1.09 23.42 -6.94
C PRO A 20 -0.14 24.32 -7.06
N GLN A 21 -1.20 23.78 -7.66
CA GLN A 21 -2.52 24.42 -7.71
C GLN A 21 -3.03 24.48 -6.27
N VAL A 22 -2.83 25.62 -5.60
CA VAL A 22 -3.31 25.84 -4.25
C VAL A 22 -4.82 26.03 -4.33
N SER A 23 -5.58 25.01 -3.94
CA SER A 23 -7.01 25.17 -3.70
C SER A 23 -7.20 26.23 -2.62
N GLN A 24 -7.88 27.32 -2.96
CA GLN A 24 -8.19 28.43 -2.04
C GLN A 24 -9.47 28.18 -1.22
N ALA A 25 -10.05 26.99 -1.31
CA ALA A 25 -11.18 26.63 -0.46
C ALA A 25 -10.71 26.61 1.00
N PRO A 26 -11.46 27.22 1.95
CA PRO A 26 -11.19 27.05 3.36
C PRO A 26 -11.21 25.56 3.67
N VAL A 27 -10.07 25.01 4.09
CA VAL A 27 -10.00 23.64 4.58
C VAL A 27 -10.06 23.71 6.10
N ASP A 28 -11.02 22.99 6.68
CA ASP A 28 -11.19 22.90 8.12
C ASP A 28 -9.99 22.15 8.73
N ALA A 29 -9.27 22.80 9.64
CA ALA A 29 -8.06 22.25 10.24
C ALA A 29 -8.39 21.04 11.14
N GLU A 30 -9.53 21.08 11.84
CA GLU A 30 -10.02 19.97 12.63
C GLU A 30 -10.37 18.78 11.73
N GLU A 31 -11.04 18.99 10.59
CA GLU A 31 -11.35 17.93 9.63
C GLU A 31 -10.08 17.25 9.08
N LEU A 32 -9.05 18.04 8.75
CA LEU A 32 -7.75 17.51 8.31
C LEU A 32 -7.11 16.61 9.37
N VAL A 33 -7.11 17.06 10.62
CA VAL A 33 -6.53 16.30 11.74
C VAL A 33 -7.32 15.01 11.97
N GLU A 34 -8.65 15.08 11.97
CA GLU A 34 -9.49 13.88 12.12
C GLU A 34 -9.24 12.87 10.99
N GLY A 35 -9.19 13.32 9.74
CA GLY A 35 -8.90 12.47 8.58
C GLY A 35 -7.53 11.81 8.68
N LEU A 36 -6.50 12.55 9.12
CA LEU A 36 -5.15 12.00 9.32
C LEU A 36 -5.08 10.95 10.44
N LEU A 37 -5.95 11.03 11.43
CA LEU A 37 -6.04 10.07 12.53
C LEU A 37 -6.85 8.82 12.15
N ARG A 38 -7.85 8.93 11.27
CA ARG A 38 -8.81 7.85 11.00
C ARG A 38 -8.62 7.09 9.69
N TRP A 39 -7.91 7.64 8.70
CA TRP A 39 -7.85 7.04 7.36
C TRP A 39 -7.36 5.58 7.33
N ARG A 40 -6.52 5.17 8.29
CA ARG A 40 -6.01 3.80 8.40
C ARG A 40 -7.11 2.83 8.82
N ASP A 41 -7.90 3.21 9.82
CA ASP A 41 -9.01 2.41 10.32
C ASP A 41 -10.11 2.33 9.24
N GLU A 42 -10.45 3.45 8.60
CA GLU A 42 -11.43 3.50 7.51
C GLU A 42 -11.03 2.62 6.32
N LEU A 43 -9.76 2.66 5.92
CA LEU A 43 -9.27 1.80 4.84
C LEU A 43 -9.26 0.33 5.25
N THR A 44 -8.89 0.02 6.50
CA THR A 44 -8.92 -1.35 7.02
C THR A 44 -10.34 -1.91 7.02
N ASP A 45 -11.31 -1.14 7.50
CA ASP A 45 -12.74 -1.52 7.49
C ASP A 45 -13.26 -1.74 6.06
N MET A 46 -12.84 -0.89 5.11
CA MET A 46 -13.19 -1.06 3.70
C MET A 46 -12.62 -2.37 3.14
N LEU A 47 -11.37 -2.72 3.44
CA LEU A 47 -10.75 -3.96 2.99
C LEU A 47 -11.48 -5.21 3.51
N GLU A 48 -11.95 -5.17 4.76
CA GLU A 48 -12.72 -6.27 5.37
C GLU A 48 -14.11 -6.42 4.73
N GLN A 49 -14.70 -5.34 4.23
CA GLN A 49 -16.02 -5.35 3.59
C GLN A 49 -15.99 -5.67 2.08
N LEU A 50 -14.82 -5.69 1.45
CA LEU A 50 -14.71 -5.99 0.02
C LEU A 50 -15.23 -7.41 -0.29
N PRO A 51 -15.94 -7.61 -1.41
CA PRO A 51 -16.17 -8.95 -1.95
C PRO A 51 -14.84 -9.69 -2.15
N THR A 52 -14.83 -11.01 -1.94
CA THR A 52 -13.61 -11.83 -2.01
C THR A 52 -12.85 -11.65 -3.32
N GLU A 53 -13.56 -11.61 -4.45
CA GLU A 53 -12.98 -11.43 -5.78
C GLU A 53 -12.40 -10.02 -5.97
N ALA A 54 -13.03 -9.00 -5.37
CA ALA A 54 -12.52 -7.63 -5.43
C ALA A 54 -11.25 -7.47 -4.58
N PHE A 55 -11.23 -8.08 -3.40
CA PHE A 55 -10.05 -8.13 -2.54
C PHE A 55 -8.89 -8.87 -3.23
N GLU A 56 -9.16 -10.01 -3.87
CA GLU A 56 -8.14 -10.72 -4.66
C GLU A 56 -7.54 -9.84 -5.75
N ARG A 57 -8.39 -9.21 -6.58
CA ARG A 57 -7.90 -8.29 -7.62
C ARG A 57 -7.07 -7.14 -7.07
N LEU A 58 -7.40 -6.63 -5.88
CA LEU A 58 -6.61 -5.59 -5.22
C LEU A 58 -5.23 -6.12 -4.81
N ILE A 59 -5.15 -7.29 -4.18
CA ILE A 59 -3.89 -7.91 -3.77
C ILE A 59 -3.00 -8.21 -4.98
N LEU A 60 -3.57 -8.72 -6.08
CA LEU A 60 -2.81 -8.96 -7.32
C LEU A 60 -2.28 -7.67 -7.94
N GLN A 61 -3.08 -6.59 -7.93
CA GLN A 61 -2.61 -5.28 -8.38
C GLN A 61 -1.52 -4.70 -7.48
N LEU A 62 -1.62 -4.89 -6.16
CA LEU A 62 -0.60 -4.50 -5.20
C LEU A 62 0.72 -5.22 -5.49
N LEU A 63 0.69 -6.54 -5.63
CA LEU A 63 1.88 -7.34 -5.94
C LEU A 63 2.50 -6.92 -7.28
N ALA A 64 1.68 -6.73 -8.31
CA ALA A 64 2.15 -6.28 -9.62
C ALA A 64 2.81 -4.89 -9.56
N LYS A 65 2.18 -3.93 -8.86
CA LYS A 65 2.74 -2.58 -8.68
C LYS A 65 4.01 -2.56 -7.83
N ASP A 66 4.13 -3.47 -6.87
CA ASP A 66 5.33 -3.61 -6.02
C ASP A 66 6.47 -4.37 -6.74
N GLY A 67 6.26 -4.81 -7.98
CA GLY A 67 7.31 -5.39 -8.84
C GLY A 67 7.32 -6.92 -8.93
N VAL A 68 6.23 -7.58 -8.52
CA VAL A 68 6.02 -9.02 -8.76
C VAL A 68 5.41 -9.24 -10.15
N SER A 69 6.00 -10.12 -10.91
CA SER A 69 5.60 -10.50 -12.28
C SER A 69 5.26 -12.00 -12.35
N ASP A 70 4.73 -12.46 -13.48
CA ASP A 70 4.39 -13.88 -13.72
C ASP A 70 3.59 -14.51 -12.57
N ILE A 71 2.57 -13.79 -12.11
CA ILE A 71 1.76 -14.19 -10.96
C ILE A 71 0.82 -15.33 -11.38
N ASP A 72 0.93 -16.47 -10.69
CA ASP A 72 0.02 -17.61 -10.77
C ASP A 72 -0.71 -17.78 -9.43
N VAL A 73 -2.03 -17.83 -9.46
CA VAL A 73 -2.88 -17.85 -8.26
C VAL A 73 -3.64 -19.17 -8.18
N GLY A 74 -3.46 -19.87 -7.07
CA GLY A 74 -4.28 -21.02 -6.69
C GLY A 74 -5.42 -20.57 -5.79
N HIS A 75 -6.65 -20.99 -6.09
CA HIS A 75 -7.80 -20.73 -5.23
C HIS A 75 -8.00 -21.88 -4.26
N ALA A 76 -7.83 -21.64 -2.95
CA ALA A 76 -8.20 -22.58 -1.90
C ALA A 76 -8.81 -21.84 -0.71
N ASN A 77 -10.07 -22.17 -0.38
CA ASN A 77 -10.75 -21.91 0.89
C ASN A 77 -10.51 -20.50 1.49
N ASP A 78 -11.00 -19.46 0.82
CA ASP A 78 -11.01 -18.05 1.28
C ASP A 78 -9.64 -17.37 1.46
N THR A 79 -8.56 -18.01 1.00
CA THR A 79 -7.21 -17.46 1.08
C THR A 79 -6.64 -17.27 -0.33
N ILE A 80 -6.02 -16.12 -0.57
CA ILE A 80 -5.36 -15.85 -1.85
C ILE A 80 -3.94 -16.38 -1.75
N GLU A 81 -3.62 -17.40 -2.53
CA GLU A 81 -2.31 -18.06 -2.49
C GLU A 81 -1.76 -18.21 -3.90
N GLY A 82 -0.45 -18.07 -4.04
CA GLY A 82 0.15 -18.14 -5.36
C GLY A 82 1.66 -18.06 -5.36
N THR A 83 2.19 -18.00 -6.57
CA THR A 83 3.61 -17.77 -6.83
C THR A 83 3.78 -16.62 -7.82
N GLY A 84 4.93 -15.97 -7.78
CA GLY A 84 5.33 -14.96 -8.74
C GLY A 84 6.85 -14.80 -8.78
N VAL A 85 7.31 -13.90 -9.62
CA VAL A 85 8.72 -13.59 -9.81
C VAL A 85 8.96 -12.13 -9.44
N PHE A 86 9.72 -11.90 -8.37
CA PHE A 86 10.17 -10.56 -7.99
C PHE A 86 11.49 -10.23 -8.69
N GLY A 87 11.62 -9.01 -9.21
CA GLY A 87 12.83 -8.57 -9.90
C GLY A 87 12.94 -9.00 -11.36
N GLY A 88 11.81 -9.37 -12.01
CA GLY A 88 11.76 -9.88 -13.40
C GLY A 88 12.33 -8.97 -14.51
N GLY A 89 12.70 -7.72 -14.19
CA GLY A 89 13.38 -6.79 -15.11
C GLY A 89 14.82 -6.44 -14.74
N GLY A 90 15.39 -7.05 -13.70
CA GLY A 90 16.74 -6.75 -13.18
C GLY A 90 17.77 -7.85 -13.43
N PHE A 91 19.00 -7.66 -12.91
CA PHE A 91 20.07 -8.66 -13.01
C PHE A 91 19.81 -9.93 -12.18
N LEU A 92 18.93 -9.86 -11.19
CA LEU A 92 18.55 -10.96 -10.31
C LEU A 92 17.03 -11.03 -10.20
N SER A 93 16.50 -12.24 -10.28
CA SER A 93 15.09 -12.54 -10.06
C SER A 93 14.95 -13.63 -8.99
N PHE A 94 13.94 -13.51 -8.15
CA PHE A 94 13.63 -14.51 -7.12
C PHE A 94 12.20 -14.99 -7.31
N ARG A 95 11.99 -16.29 -7.17
CA ARG A 95 10.64 -16.82 -7.10
C ARG A 95 10.09 -16.60 -5.70
N VAL A 96 8.89 -16.03 -5.62
CA VAL A 96 8.21 -15.72 -4.37
C VAL A 96 6.91 -16.51 -4.31
N SER A 97 6.69 -17.23 -3.21
CA SER A 97 5.37 -17.73 -2.86
C SER A 97 4.69 -16.70 -1.96
N PHE A 98 3.41 -16.46 -2.17
CA PHE A 98 2.64 -15.55 -1.34
C PHE A 98 1.34 -16.18 -0.84
N ARG A 99 0.88 -15.68 0.30
CA ARG A 99 -0.43 -15.98 0.88
C ARG A 99 -0.99 -14.71 1.51
N CYS A 100 -2.23 -14.38 1.22
CA CYS A 100 -2.95 -13.27 1.86
C CYS A 100 -4.13 -13.79 2.67
N ILE A 101 -4.10 -13.54 3.98
CA ILE A 101 -5.14 -13.96 4.93
C ILE A 101 -5.95 -12.74 5.33
N ARG A 102 -7.22 -12.71 4.93
CA ARG A 102 -8.17 -11.67 5.34
C ARG A 102 -8.79 -12.00 6.70
N GLY A 103 -9.04 -10.97 7.50
CA GLY A 103 -9.75 -11.04 8.78
C GLY A 103 -8.90 -10.55 9.95
N GLY A 104 -9.52 -9.83 10.88
CA GLY A 104 -8.89 -9.24 12.08
C GLY A 104 -8.34 -10.24 13.12
N LYS A 105 -8.20 -11.52 12.77
CA LYS A 105 -7.59 -12.52 13.65
C LYS A 105 -6.07 -12.30 13.71
N ARG A 106 -5.49 -12.58 14.87
CA ARG A 106 -4.02 -12.62 15.01
C ARG A 106 -3.47 -13.87 14.33
N ILE A 107 -2.51 -13.68 13.42
CA ILE A 107 -1.82 -14.76 12.72
C ILE A 107 -0.76 -15.38 13.62
N SER A 108 -0.90 -16.68 13.87
CA SER A 108 -0.09 -17.50 14.75
C SER A 108 1.16 -18.07 14.07
N SER A 109 2.10 -18.56 14.87
CA SER A 109 3.27 -19.28 14.36
C SER A 109 2.92 -20.57 13.61
N ALA A 110 1.77 -21.18 13.91
CA ALA A 110 1.26 -22.36 13.22
C ALA A 110 0.85 -22.04 11.77
N GLU A 111 0.20 -20.89 11.54
CA GLU A 111 -0.18 -20.42 10.20
C GLU A 111 1.06 -20.07 9.36
N VAL A 112 2.09 -19.48 9.96
CA VAL A 112 3.40 -19.26 9.29
C VAL A 112 4.05 -20.58 8.89
N ASP A 113 3.99 -21.58 9.76
CA ASP A 113 4.54 -22.91 9.50
C ASP A 113 3.77 -23.70 8.44
N ASP A 114 2.46 -23.58 8.46
CA ASP A 114 1.58 -24.15 7.44
C ASP A 114 1.88 -23.55 6.07
N PHE A 115 1.96 -22.22 5.98
CA PHE A 115 2.34 -21.52 4.75
C PHE A 115 3.70 -22.01 4.22
N ARG A 116 4.69 -22.11 5.12
CA ARG A 116 6.02 -22.59 4.76
C ARG A 116 6.01 -24.00 4.18
N ARG A 117 5.32 -24.94 4.83
CA ARG A 117 5.30 -26.35 4.39
C ARG A 117 4.39 -26.58 3.19
N GLY A 118 3.25 -25.88 3.11
CA GLY A 118 2.21 -26.11 2.11
C GLY A 118 2.40 -25.35 0.81
N VAL A 119 2.85 -24.09 0.87
CA VAL A 119 2.89 -23.17 -0.29
C VAL A 119 4.31 -22.87 -0.74
N MET A 120 5.25 -22.73 0.20
CA MET A 120 6.62 -22.34 -0.15
C MET A 120 7.52 -23.51 -0.52
N LEU A 121 7.46 -24.61 0.23
CA LEU A 121 8.48 -25.65 0.17
C LEU A 121 8.59 -26.25 -1.24
N GLY A 122 9.77 -26.14 -1.84
CA GLY A 122 10.05 -26.62 -3.21
C GLY A 122 9.44 -25.77 -4.33
N ARG A 123 8.75 -24.67 -3.99
CA ARG A 123 8.07 -23.80 -4.96
C ARG A 123 8.68 -22.41 -5.07
N ALA A 124 9.36 -21.86 -4.07
CA ALA A 124 9.89 -20.50 -4.10
C ALA A 124 11.18 -20.32 -3.26
N ASP A 125 11.94 -19.28 -3.59
CA ASP A 125 13.16 -18.88 -2.87
C ASP A 125 12.84 -18.05 -1.62
N LYS A 126 11.75 -17.27 -1.69
CA LYS A 126 11.30 -16.34 -0.64
C LYS A 126 9.79 -16.44 -0.43
N GLY A 127 9.34 -16.08 0.76
CA GLY A 127 7.93 -16.11 1.15
C GLY A 127 7.40 -14.73 1.46
N LEU A 128 6.14 -14.48 1.10
CA LEU A 128 5.43 -13.26 1.46
C LEU A 128 4.07 -13.60 2.07
N LEU A 129 3.90 -13.31 3.35
CA LEU A 129 2.65 -13.53 4.08
C LEU A 129 2.01 -12.18 4.40
N ILE A 130 0.82 -11.94 3.86
CA ILE A 130 0.08 -10.69 3.97
C ILE A 130 -1.17 -10.94 4.82
N THR A 131 -1.54 -9.99 5.68
CA THR A 131 -2.82 -10.04 6.40
C THR A 131 -3.39 -8.65 6.64
N THR A 132 -4.71 -8.54 6.72
CA THR A 132 -5.40 -7.34 7.24
C THR A 132 -5.35 -7.25 8.77
N GLY A 133 -5.00 -8.35 9.45
CA GLY A 133 -4.84 -8.43 10.90
C GLY A 133 -3.42 -8.15 11.39
N LYS A 134 -3.02 -8.86 12.45
CA LYS A 134 -1.70 -8.71 13.10
C LYS A 134 -1.01 -10.04 13.29
N PHE A 135 0.32 -10.07 13.21
CA PHE A 135 1.10 -11.26 13.58
C PHE A 135 1.33 -11.32 15.09
N THR A 136 1.36 -12.53 15.66
CA THR A 136 1.86 -12.71 17.02
C THR A 136 3.39 -12.63 17.05
N GLN A 137 3.97 -12.39 18.23
CA GLN A 137 5.42 -12.33 18.37
C GLN A 137 6.08 -13.66 17.98
N GLU A 138 5.44 -14.78 18.31
CA GLU A 138 5.89 -16.12 17.92
C GLU A 138 5.86 -16.31 16.41
N ALA A 139 4.86 -15.75 15.71
CA ALA A 139 4.79 -15.79 14.26
C ALA A 139 5.95 -15.02 13.62
N VAL A 140 6.28 -13.84 14.15
CA VAL A 140 7.42 -13.03 13.69
C VAL A 140 8.74 -13.78 13.89
N LEU A 141 8.98 -14.33 15.07
CA LEU A 141 10.19 -15.14 15.35
C LEU A 141 10.29 -16.36 14.43
N LYS A 142 9.15 -16.98 14.11
CA LYS A 142 9.09 -18.15 13.24
C LYS A 142 9.37 -17.81 11.77
N ALA A 143 8.93 -16.65 11.31
CA ALA A 143 9.16 -16.15 9.95
C ALA A 143 10.64 -15.83 9.71
N ALA A 144 11.31 -15.27 10.72
CA ALA A 144 12.73 -14.88 10.69
C ALA A 144 13.73 -16.02 10.97
N SER A 145 13.31 -17.29 10.90
CA SER A 145 14.17 -18.40 11.31
C SER A 145 15.32 -18.66 10.31
N ASP A 146 16.56 -18.55 10.77
CA ASP A 146 17.79 -18.81 9.98
C ASP A 146 17.90 -20.23 9.38
N ARG A 147 17.06 -21.16 9.84
CA ARG A 147 17.08 -22.57 9.41
C ARG A 147 16.17 -22.84 8.21
N ALA A 148 15.46 -21.83 7.72
CA ALA A 148 14.49 -21.97 6.64
C ALA A 148 14.54 -20.74 5.70
N PRO A 149 13.98 -20.86 4.47
CA PRO A 149 13.76 -19.69 3.64
C PRO A 149 12.99 -18.60 4.39
N GLU A 150 13.47 -17.38 4.21
CA GLU A 150 12.92 -16.18 4.85
C GLU A 150 11.49 -15.91 4.39
N ILE A 151 10.65 -15.51 5.35
CA ILE A 151 9.26 -15.12 5.09
C ILE A 151 9.09 -13.65 5.48
N ARG A 152 8.80 -12.79 4.51
CA ARG A 152 8.39 -11.41 4.76
C ARG A 152 6.95 -11.40 5.23
N LEU A 153 6.71 -10.72 6.35
CA LEU A 153 5.38 -10.53 6.92
C LEU A 153 4.88 -9.11 6.64
N ILE A 154 3.67 -8.94 6.09
CA ILE A 154 3.01 -7.63 5.93
C ILE A 154 1.71 -7.67 6.71
N ASP A 155 1.64 -6.88 7.79
CA ASP A 155 0.44 -6.79 8.62
C ASP A 155 -0.53 -5.72 8.10
N GLY A 156 -1.70 -5.57 8.73
CA GLY A 156 -2.73 -4.65 8.26
C GLY A 156 -2.26 -3.20 8.18
N GLU A 157 -1.41 -2.75 9.12
CA GLU A 157 -0.89 -1.39 9.16
C GLU A 157 0.11 -1.11 8.04
N GLU A 158 0.98 -2.10 7.78
CA GLU A 158 1.91 -2.02 6.67
C GLU A 158 1.17 -2.12 5.33
N LEU A 159 0.15 -2.98 5.23
CA LEU A 159 -0.68 -3.14 4.03
C LEU A 159 -1.37 -1.84 3.62
N VAL A 160 -2.07 -1.17 4.54
CA VAL A 160 -2.69 0.14 4.25
C VAL A 160 -1.66 1.21 3.91
N GLY A 161 -0.47 1.15 4.54
CA GLY A 161 0.67 1.99 4.17
C GLY A 161 1.11 1.78 2.72
N LYS A 162 1.23 0.52 2.29
CA LYS A 162 1.59 0.15 0.91
C LYS A 162 0.54 0.54 -0.10
N LEU A 163 -0.75 0.39 0.23
CA LEU A 163 -1.84 0.86 -0.63
C LEU A 163 -1.78 2.38 -0.85
N LYS A 164 -1.48 3.15 0.21
CA LYS A 164 -1.25 4.59 0.10
C LYS A 164 -0.03 4.93 -0.74
N GLU A 165 1.11 4.27 -0.49
CA GLU A 165 2.36 4.46 -1.23
C GLU A 165 2.20 4.21 -2.73
N LEU A 166 1.52 3.12 -3.09
CA LEU A 166 1.29 2.70 -4.49
C LEU A 166 0.06 3.37 -5.13
N GLN A 167 -0.61 4.28 -4.41
CA GLN A 167 -1.83 4.98 -4.82
C GLN A 167 -2.92 4.01 -5.33
N LEU A 168 -3.16 2.95 -4.57
CA LEU A 168 -4.19 1.95 -4.85
C LEU A 168 -5.42 2.24 -3.99
N GLY A 169 -6.44 2.84 -4.60
CA GLY A 169 -7.66 3.25 -3.89
C GLY A 169 -7.46 4.44 -2.93
N VAL A 170 -6.24 4.98 -2.84
CA VAL A 170 -5.89 6.10 -1.97
C VAL A 170 -5.31 7.23 -2.80
N ARG A 171 -5.85 8.44 -2.63
CA ARG A 171 -5.31 9.68 -3.20
C ARG A 171 -4.83 10.56 -2.06
N THR A 172 -3.65 11.13 -2.21
CA THR A 172 -3.06 12.05 -1.24
C THR A 172 -2.89 13.42 -1.85
N GLU A 173 -3.37 14.43 -1.14
CA GLU A 173 -3.24 15.84 -1.51
C GLU A 173 -2.54 16.57 -0.37
N GLN A 174 -1.66 17.52 -0.70
CA GLN A 174 -1.00 18.36 0.30
C GLN A 174 -1.80 19.63 0.48
N VAL A 175 -2.22 19.90 1.72
CA VAL A 175 -2.93 21.13 2.10
C VAL A 175 -1.99 21.99 2.94
N LEU A 176 -1.71 23.21 2.49
CA LEU A 176 -0.94 24.20 3.23
C LEU A 176 -1.87 25.11 4.02
N VAL A 177 -1.65 25.19 5.33
CA VAL A 177 -2.40 26.09 6.23
C VAL A 177 -1.46 27.18 6.70
N GLU A 178 -1.81 28.44 6.42
CA GLU A 178 -1.08 29.60 6.93
C GLU A 178 -1.37 29.76 8.43
N ARG A 179 -0.30 29.82 9.24
CA ARG A 179 -0.41 30.13 10.66
C ARG A 179 -0.07 31.61 10.89
N VAL A 180 -1.08 32.42 11.15
CA VAL A 180 -0.90 33.82 11.53
C VAL A 180 -0.66 33.92 13.04
N ILE A 181 0.43 34.56 13.44
CA ILE A 181 0.78 34.82 14.84
C ILE A 181 0.89 36.34 15.01
N ILE A 182 0.15 36.89 15.97
CA ILE A 182 0.22 38.32 16.28
C ILE A 182 1.23 38.52 17.40
N GLU A 183 2.36 39.17 17.09
CA GLU A 183 3.37 39.53 18.08
C GLU A 183 2.98 40.83 18.78
N THR A 184 2.13 40.74 19.79
CA THR A 184 1.60 41.90 20.52
C THR A 184 2.68 42.75 21.19
N ALA A 185 3.82 42.14 21.56
CA ALA A 185 4.95 42.84 22.16
C ALA A 185 5.54 43.93 21.23
N TRP A 186 5.63 43.64 19.94
CA TRP A 186 6.12 44.59 18.93
C TRP A 186 5.27 45.87 18.90
N PHE A 187 3.95 45.76 19.04
CA PHE A 187 3.05 46.91 19.07
C PHE A 187 3.17 47.77 20.34
N GLY A 188 3.74 47.23 21.42
CA GLY A 188 3.98 47.97 22.67
C GLY A 188 5.25 48.83 22.66
N GLU A 189 6.10 48.67 21.65
CA GLU A 189 7.33 49.46 21.43
C GLU A 189 7.10 50.66 20.48
N LEU A 190 5.89 50.81 19.94
CA LEU A 190 5.44 51.95 19.13
C LEU A 190 5.05 53.16 20.00
#